data_AF-I8RNM4-F1
#
_entry.id   AF-I8RNM4-F1
#
_cell.length_a   1.000
_cell.length_b   1.000
_cell.length_c   1.000
_cell.angle_alpha   90.00
_cell.angle_beta   90.00
_cell.angle_gamma   90.00
#
_symmetry.space_group_name_H-M   'P 1'
#
loop_
_entity.id
_entity.type
_entity.pdbx_description
1 polymer ?
#
loop_
_entity_poly.entity_id
_entity_poly.type
_entity_poly.pdbx_seq_one_letter_code
_entity_poly.pdbx_strand_id
1 'polypeptide(L)'
;MAYDATKPEDTGFLSEAPTELRNNFKGLKEDQIVDAALLKGLGPGNGNGQIPVNNGTECENLNAAMLSGKTPSDFAPKVHTHNTVTASSDGFMTAAQNNKLAGIATNAEVNQMAFSNVLVGSTTIQADSKTDTLELVAGENVTLSPDALNDRLTIASTDTTYNVVSTTSAGLAPICDGSTTKFLRADATWSVPIPIGLIAMWSGSITSIPTGWSLCNGTNGTPDLRNRFLVCAGDSYGVGATGGEATHALTPSEGPVHAHAATAWTDSQGAHAHSIDTMRTPSEGSSGARVSNTPRDTGYVAINTSVSGAHGHNVGVSVQNAGNGVGHENRPPYFALAYIMRIA
;
A
#
# COMPACT_ATOMS: atom_id res chain seq x y z
N MET A 1 -145.50 -50.21 81.00
CA MET A 1 -145.28 -51.43 80.21
C MET A 1 -144.70 -52.47 81.14
N ALA A 2 -145.21 -53.69 81.02
CA ALA A 2 -145.06 -54.77 81.98
C ALA A 2 -143.59 -55.05 82.32
N TYR A 3 -143.31 -55.17 83.62
CA TYR A 3 -142.03 -55.56 84.17
C TYR A 3 -141.63 -56.93 83.61
N ASP A 4 -140.53 -56.93 82.85
CA ASP A 4 -139.86 -58.14 82.37
C ASP A 4 -138.75 -58.47 83.37
N ALA A 5 -139.05 -59.40 84.27
CA ALA A 5 -138.20 -59.81 85.39
C ALA A 5 -136.86 -60.45 84.96
N THR A 6 -136.60 -60.57 83.66
CA THR A 6 -135.38 -61.22 83.14
C THR A 6 -134.29 -60.25 82.71
N LYS A 7 -134.51 -58.93 82.81
CA LYS A 7 -133.46 -57.93 82.52
C LYS A 7 -132.90 -57.34 83.82
N PRO A 8 -131.57 -57.33 84.01
CA PRO A 8 -130.96 -56.70 85.18
C PRO A 8 -131.29 -55.20 85.20
N GLU A 9 -131.68 -54.69 86.37
CA GLU A 9 -131.98 -53.26 86.54
C GLU A 9 -130.71 -52.42 86.39
N ASP A 10 -130.84 -51.28 85.69
CA ASP A 10 -129.77 -50.30 85.47
C ASP A 10 -129.60 -49.43 86.73
N THR A 11 -128.89 -49.97 87.72
CA THR A 11 -128.76 -49.38 89.07
C THR A 11 -127.35 -48.91 89.43
N GLY A 12 -126.41 -48.83 88.47
CA GLY A 12 -125.00 -48.54 88.76
C GLY A 12 -124.51 -47.18 88.26
N PHE A 13 -124.00 -46.32 89.15
CA PHE A 13 -123.35 -45.05 88.76
C PHE A 13 -121.83 -45.22 88.61
N LEU A 14 -121.20 -44.50 87.68
CA LEU A 14 -119.72 -44.52 87.48
C LEU A 14 -118.92 -44.13 88.74
N SER A 15 -119.56 -43.46 89.70
CA SER A 15 -119.01 -43.15 91.02
C SER A 15 -118.81 -44.37 91.92
N GLU A 16 -119.49 -45.48 91.63
CA GLU A 16 -119.45 -46.75 92.36
C GLU A 16 -118.37 -47.70 91.82
N ALA A 17 -117.75 -47.35 90.68
CA ALA A 17 -116.61 -48.07 90.15
C ALA A 17 -115.40 -47.93 91.11
N PRO A 18 -114.57 -48.98 91.27
CA PRO A 18 -113.36 -48.94 92.08
C PRO A 18 -112.50 -47.71 91.78
N THR A 19 -111.92 -47.10 92.82
CA THR A 19 -111.14 -45.86 92.74
C THR A 19 -110.06 -45.88 91.65
N GLU A 20 -109.49 -47.04 91.35
CA GLU A 20 -108.48 -47.24 90.31
C GLU A 20 -109.01 -46.98 88.89
N LEU A 21 -110.24 -47.42 88.57
CA LEU A 21 -110.88 -47.11 87.29
C LEU A 21 -111.26 -45.63 87.17
N ARG A 22 -111.72 -45.02 88.27
CA ARG A 22 -111.98 -43.57 88.30
C ARG A 22 -110.70 -42.75 88.11
N ASN A 23 -109.57 -43.22 88.65
CA ASN A 23 -108.26 -42.59 88.46
C ASN A 23 -107.74 -42.77 87.03
N ASN A 24 -107.92 -43.93 86.40
CA ASN A 24 -107.56 -44.14 84.99
C ASN A 24 -108.38 -43.23 84.06
N PHE A 25 -109.68 -43.08 84.29
CA PHE A 25 -110.50 -42.17 83.49
C PHE A 25 -110.18 -40.70 83.76
N LYS A 26 -109.75 -40.34 84.98
CA LYS A 26 -109.23 -39.01 85.28
C LYS A 26 -107.89 -38.75 84.57
N GLY A 27 -106.96 -39.72 84.55
CA GLY A 27 -105.69 -39.63 83.83
C GLY A 27 -105.84 -39.60 82.30
N LEU A 28 -106.89 -40.23 81.75
CA LEU A 28 -107.27 -40.10 80.34
C LEU A 28 -107.79 -38.71 79.98
N LYS A 29 -108.39 -38.00 80.95
CA LYS A 29 -109.00 -36.68 80.77
C LYS A 29 -108.03 -35.53 81.08
N GLU A 30 -107.07 -35.75 81.97
CA GLU A 30 -106.13 -34.74 82.50
C GLU A 30 -104.68 -35.00 82.06
N ASP A 31 -104.46 -35.26 80.76
CA ASP A 31 -103.16 -35.11 80.08
C ASP A 31 -102.05 -36.15 80.32
N GLN A 32 -102.35 -37.46 80.42
CA GLN A 32 -101.28 -38.48 80.53
C GLN A 32 -101.12 -39.49 79.39
N ILE A 33 -101.77 -39.32 78.24
CA ILE A 33 -101.56 -40.28 77.13
C ILE A 33 -100.71 -39.77 75.97
N VAL A 34 -100.63 -38.48 75.63
CA VAL A 34 -99.66 -38.03 74.62
C VAL A 34 -99.37 -36.54 74.72
N ASP A 35 -98.15 -36.22 75.14
CA ASP A 35 -97.51 -34.93 74.93
C ASP A 35 -97.22 -34.79 73.41
N ALA A 36 -98.26 -34.57 72.59
CA ALA A 36 -98.24 -34.84 71.14
C ALA A 36 -97.25 -33.99 70.31
N ALA A 37 -96.54 -33.06 70.94
CA ALA A 37 -95.49 -32.25 70.32
C ALA A 37 -94.08 -32.48 70.93
N LEU A 38 -93.96 -33.26 72.02
CA LEU A 38 -92.72 -33.43 72.77
C LEU A 38 -92.40 -34.93 72.95
N LEU A 39 -91.15 -35.35 72.67
CA LEU A 39 -90.67 -36.69 73.03
C LEU A 39 -89.80 -36.58 74.28
N LYS A 40 -90.23 -37.18 75.39
CA LYS A 40 -89.57 -37.05 76.71
C LYS A 40 -89.40 -35.58 77.16
N GLY A 41 -90.38 -34.71 76.88
CA GLY A 41 -90.34 -33.29 77.23
C GLY A 41 -89.51 -32.41 76.30
N LEU A 42 -88.98 -32.95 75.20
CA LEU A 42 -88.16 -32.21 74.23
C LEU A 42 -88.94 -31.98 72.94
N GLY A 43 -88.96 -30.75 72.43
CA GLY A 43 -89.58 -30.39 71.16
C GLY A 43 -88.62 -30.48 69.98
N PRO A 44 -89.10 -30.55 68.72
CA PRO A 44 -88.26 -30.41 67.53
C PRO A 44 -87.71 -28.98 67.40
N GLY A 45 -86.40 -28.85 67.18
CA GLY A 45 -85.77 -27.56 66.87
C GLY A 45 -84.25 -27.59 66.91
N ASN A 46 -83.63 -26.42 66.71
CA ASN A 46 -82.18 -26.27 66.56
C ASN A 46 -81.48 -25.86 67.87
N GLY A 47 -82.23 -25.61 68.95
CA GLY A 47 -81.67 -25.18 70.24
C GLY A 47 -81.12 -26.33 71.09
N ASN A 48 -80.22 -26.01 72.03
CA ASN A 48 -79.63 -27.00 72.93
C ASN A 48 -80.69 -27.80 73.71
N GLY A 49 -80.55 -29.12 73.71
CA GLY A 49 -81.46 -30.04 74.42
C GLY A 49 -82.80 -30.30 73.71
N GLN A 50 -82.98 -29.86 72.46
CA GLN A 50 -84.15 -30.19 71.64
C GLN A 50 -83.90 -31.42 70.74
N ILE A 51 -84.96 -31.96 70.14
CA ILE A 51 -84.84 -33.01 69.12
C ILE A 51 -84.37 -32.33 67.82
N PRO A 52 -83.20 -32.72 67.25
CA PRO A 52 -82.65 -32.06 66.08
C PRO A 52 -83.60 -32.11 64.88
N VAL A 53 -83.71 -30.99 64.16
CA VAL A 53 -84.44 -30.90 62.89
C VAL A 53 -83.50 -30.57 61.73
N ASN A 54 -83.69 -31.22 60.58
CA ASN A 54 -82.89 -30.96 59.39
C ASN A 54 -83.56 -29.90 58.52
N ASN A 55 -83.38 -28.62 58.87
CA ASN A 55 -83.97 -27.46 58.20
C ASN A 55 -82.94 -26.48 57.63
N GLY A 56 -81.65 -26.86 57.59
CA GLY A 56 -80.56 -26.01 57.10
C GLY A 56 -80.05 -24.95 58.08
N THR A 57 -80.63 -24.86 59.29
CA THR A 57 -80.08 -24.06 60.40
C THR A 57 -79.24 -24.96 61.32
N GLU A 58 -78.14 -24.44 61.85
CA GLU A 58 -77.22 -25.20 62.72
C GLU A 58 -77.92 -25.63 64.02
N CYS A 59 -77.86 -26.92 64.36
CA CYS A 59 -78.34 -27.44 65.64
C CYS A 59 -77.25 -27.29 66.70
N GLU A 60 -77.47 -26.42 67.69
CA GLU A 60 -76.47 -26.07 68.71
C GLU A 60 -76.25 -27.21 69.73
N ASN A 61 -74.98 -27.49 70.06
CA ASN A 61 -74.55 -28.47 71.09
C ASN A 61 -75.05 -29.91 70.92
N LEU A 62 -75.48 -30.26 69.71
CA LEU A 62 -75.79 -31.63 69.30
C LEU A 62 -74.64 -32.18 68.46
N ASN A 63 -74.48 -33.51 68.42
CA ASN A 63 -73.59 -34.21 67.48
C ASN A 63 -73.91 -33.94 65.99
N ALA A 64 -74.87 -33.06 65.68
CA ALA A 64 -75.22 -32.63 64.33
C ALA A 64 -74.31 -31.51 63.79
N ALA A 65 -73.67 -30.70 64.66
CA ALA A 65 -72.66 -29.70 64.23
C ALA A 65 -71.29 -30.35 63.90
N MET A 66 -71.12 -31.62 64.27
CA MET A 66 -69.87 -32.37 64.09
C MET A 66 -70.14 -33.64 63.26
N LEU A 67 -69.47 -33.80 62.12
CA LEU A 67 -69.52 -35.07 61.39
C LEU A 67 -68.54 -36.06 62.04
N SER A 68 -69.06 -37.12 62.67
CA SER A 68 -68.24 -38.13 63.37
C SER A 68 -67.31 -37.54 64.45
N GLY A 69 -67.77 -36.51 65.17
CA GLY A 69 -67.00 -35.86 66.24
C GLY A 69 -65.90 -34.92 65.74
N LYS A 70 -65.96 -34.50 64.48
CA LYS A 70 -65.07 -33.49 63.89
C LYS A 70 -65.84 -32.23 63.53
N THR A 71 -65.30 -31.09 63.91
CA THR A 71 -65.79 -29.75 63.56
C THR A 71 -65.54 -29.44 62.08
N PRO A 72 -66.22 -28.46 61.47
CA PRO A 72 -65.92 -28.01 60.11
C PRO A 72 -64.43 -27.66 59.89
N SER A 73 -63.75 -27.10 60.90
CA SER A 73 -62.31 -26.78 60.86
C SER A 73 -61.38 -27.99 60.76
N ASP A 74 -61.85 -29.17 61.16
CA ASP A 74 -61.08 -30.41 61.04
C ASP A 74 -61.08 -30.98 59.60
N PHE A 75 -62.03 -30.54 58.77
CA PHE A 75 -62.12 -30.92 57.35
C PHE A 75 -61.50 -29.88 56.42
N ALA A 76 -61.49 -28.61 56.83
CA ALA A 76 -60.82 -27.55 56.11
C ALA A 76 -60.33 -26.47 57.10
N PRO A 77 -59.02 -26.16 57.14
CA PRO A 77 -58.52 -25.02 57.90
C PRO A 77 -59.24 -23.74 57.48
N LYS A 78 -59.58 -22.87 58.44
CA LYS A 78 -60.25 -21.57 58.20
C LYS A 78 -59.45 -20.63 57.28
N VAL A 79 -58.14 -20.88 57.13
CA VAL A 79 -57.26 -20.14 56.23
C VAL A 79 -56.39 -21.15 55.47
N HIS A 80 -56.37 -21.06 54.14
CA HIS A 80 -55.48 -21.83 53.28
C HIS A 80 -54.18 -21.03 53.05
N THR A 81 -53.18 -21.20 53.92
CA THR A 81 -51.85 -20.62 53.72
C THR A 81 -50.91 -21.66 53.13
N HIS A 82 -50.14 -21.28 52.12
CA HIS A 82 -49.06 -22.11 51.58
C HIS A 82 -47.72 -21.63 52.13
N ASN A 83 -46.75 -22.56 52.20
CA ASN A 83 -45.40 -22.23 52.61
C ASN A 83 -44.74 -21.28 51.60
N THR A 84 -43.93 -20.34 52.10
CA THR A 84 -43.08 -19.50 51.26
C THR A 84 -42.10 -20.39 50.50
N VAL A 85 -41.98 -20.19 49.18
CA VAL A 85 -40.96 -20.86 48.38
C VAL A 85 -39.58 -20.37 48.80
N THR A 86 -38.62 -21.28 48.92
CA THR A 86 -37.22 -20.93 49.19
C THR A 86 -36.34 -21.35 48.02
N ALA A 87 -35.02 -21.13 48.11
CA ALA A 87 -34.09 -21.60 47.10
C ALA A 87 -34.01 -23.15 47.04
N SER A 88 -34.44 -23.85 48.09
CA SER A 88 -34.28 -25.31 48.25
C SER A 88 -35.58 -26.06 48.59
N SER A 89 -36.69 -25.36 48.80
CA SER A 89 -37.99 -25.99 49.12
C SER A 89 -39.12 -25.41 48.28
N ASP A 90 -39.98 -26.30 47.81
CA ASP A 90 -41.19 -25.93 47.08
C ASP A 90 -42.20 -25.20 47.99
N GLY A 91 -42.99 -24.31 47.38
CA GLY A 91 -44.11 -23.60 48.01
C GLY A 91 -45.28 -23.49 47.03
N PHE A 92 -45.73 -22.26 46.73
CA PHE A 92 -46.69 -21.99 45.64
C PHE A 92 -46.13 -22.26 44.23
N MET A 93 -44.81 -22.26 44.11
CA MET A 93 -44.05 -22.59 42.90
C MET A 93 -42.89 -23.48 43.32
N THR A 94 -42.31 -24.21 42.37
CA THR A 94 -41.16 -25.07 42.66
C THR A 94 -39.91 -24.25 42.99
N ALA A 95 -39.02 -24.79 43.81
CA ALA A 95 -37.71 -24.19 44.08
C ALA A 95 -36.93 -23.92 42.78
N ALA A 96 -37.06 -24.81 41.79
CA ALA A 96 -36.48 -24.64 40.46
C ALA A 96 -37.01 -23.41 39.70
N GLN A 97 -38.33 -23.19 39.72
CA GLN A 97 -38.94 -21.98 39.13
C GLN A 97 -38.50 -20.72 39.89
N ASN A 98 -38.48 -20.77 41.22
CA ASN A 98 -38.04 -19.64 42.06
C ASN A 98 -36.59 -19.26 41.76
N ASN A 99 -35.69 -20.24 41.66
CA ASN A 99 -34.29 -20.00 41.30
C ASN A 99 -34.14 -19.42 39.88
N LYS A 100 -34.96 -19.87 38.92
CA LYS A 100 -34.98 -19.29 37.57
C LYS A 100 -35.42 -17.83 37.57
N LEU A 101 -36.44 -17.47 38.34
CA LEU A 101 -36.95 -16.09 38.46
C LEU A 101 -36.00 -15.19 39.27
N ALA A 102 -35.34 -15.72 40.30
CA ALA A 102 -34.38 -14.99 41.12
C ALA A 102 -33.13 -14.53 40.34
N GLY A 103 -32.80 -15.21 39.25
CA GLY A 103 -31.72 -14.80 38.34
C GLY A 103 -32.10 -13.68 37.36
N ILE A 104 -33.37 -13.29 37.29
CA ILE A 104 -33.87 -12.26 36.36
C ILE A 104 -33.80 -10.90 37.07
N ALA A 105 -33.02 -9.97 36.51
CA ALA A 105 -32.95 -8.60 37.02
C ALA A 105 -34.31 -7.90 36.95
N THR A 106 -34.60 -7.02 37.91
CA THR A 106 -35.82 -6.20 37.93
C THR A 106 -35.97 -5.44 36.61
N ASN A 107 -37.12 -5.58 35.95
CA ASN A 107 -37.45 -5.01 34.63
C ASN A 107 -36.71 -5.63 33.41
N ALA A 108 -36.20 -6.86 33.51
CA ALA A 108 -35.66 -7.54 32.34
C ALA A 108 -36.73 -7.72 31.23
N GLU A 109 -36.42 -7.30 30.01
CA GLU A 109 -37.24 -7.50 28.80
C GLU A 109 -36.67 -8.57 27.87
N VAL A 110 -37.44 -8.93 26.83
CA VAL A 110 -37.18 -10.06 25.90
C VAL A 110 -35.99 -9.86 24.94
N ASN A 111 -35.23 -8.76 25.03
CA ASN A 111 -34.09 -8.49 24.14
C ASN A 111 -32.76 -8.87 24.81
N GLN A 112 -32.31 -10.11 24.62
CA GLN A 112 -31.04 -10.58 25.20
C GLN A 112 -29.87 -10.68 24.22
N MET A 113 -30.07 -10.40 22.92
CA MET A 113 -29.05 -10.65 21.89
C MET A 113 -28.81 -9.50 20.90
N ALA A 114 -29.53 -8.38 20.97
CA ALA A 114 -29.19 -7.20 20.18
C ALA A 114 -28.08 -6.39 20.87
N PHE A 115 -27.16 -5.81 20.08
CA PHE A 115 -26.17 -4.85 20.58
C PHE A 115 -26.88 -3.56 21.02
N SER A 116 -26.45 -2.91 22.10
CA SER A 116 -27.12 -1.66 22.53
C SER A 116 -26.66 -0.47 21.67
N ASN A 117 -25.38 -0.12 21.72
CA ASN A 117 -24.76 0.96 20.95
C ASN A 117 -23.35 0.56 20.52
N VAL A 118 -22.99 0.83 19.26
CA VAL A 118 -21.62 0.77 18.74
C VAL A 118 -21.23 2.16 18.25
N LEU A 119 -20.29 2.81 18.92
CA LEU A 119 -19.79 4.12 18.53
C LEU A 119 -18.60 3.98 17.57
N VAL A 120 -18.71 4.55 16.37
CA VAL A 120 -17.64 4.60 15.36
C VAL A 120 -17.34 6.07 15.05
N GLY A 121 -16.21 6.57 15.56
CA GLY A 121 -15.89 8.00 15.48
C GLY A 121 -16.94 8.85 16.20
N SER A 122 -17.72 9.64 15.45
CA SER A 122 -18.84 10.44 15.96
C SER A 122 -20.22 9.82 15.71
N THR A 123 -20.30 8.66 15.04
CA THR A 123 -21.58 8.04 14.66
C THR A 123 -21.90 6.89 15.59
N THR A 124 -23.09 6.90 16.19
CA THR A 124 -23.58 5.79 17.01
C THR A 124 -24.49 4.91 16.15
N ILE A 125 -24.11 3.65 16.01
CA ILE A 125 -24.96 2.59 15.45
C ILE A 125 -25.72 1.99 16.63
N GLN A 126 -27.03 2.15 16.67
CA GLN A 126 -27.88 1.70 17.78
C GLN A 126 -28.81 0.60 17.29
N ALA A 127 -29.09 -0.41 18.12
CA ALA A 127 -30.13 -1.35 17.75
C ALA A 127 -31.50 -0.67 17.77
N ASP A 128 -32.24 -0.82 16.67
CA ASP A 128 -33.58 -0.22 16.53
C ASP A 128 -34.71 -1.19 16.90
N SER A 129 -34.37 -2.46 17.08
CA SER A 129 -35.32 -3.52 17.36
C SER A 129 -34.82 -4.47 18.45
N LYS A 130 -35.74 -5.33 18.91
CA LYS A 130 -35.45 -6.34 19.94
C LYS A 130 -34.62 -7.52 19.41
N THR A 131 -34.41 -7.59 18.10
CA THR A 131 -33.63 -8.62 17.40
C THR A 131 -32.93 -7.95 16.22
N ASP A 132 -31.84 -7.25 16.50
CA ASP A 132 -31.10 -6.48 15.50
C ASP A 132 -29.73 -7.13 15.19
N THR A 133 -29.19 -6.91 13.99
CA THR A 133 -27.93 -7.50 13.51
C THR A 133 -26.97 -6.40 13.11
N LEU A 134 -25.79 -6.37 13.73
CA LEU A 134 -24.69 -5.53 13.27
C LEU A 134 -24.03 -6.17 12.06
N GLU A 135 -24.17 -5.56 10.88
CA GLU A 135 -23.44 -5.96 9.69
C GLU A 135 -22.07 -5.28 9.63
N LEU A 136 -21.02 -6.07 9.38
CA LEU A 136 -19.67 -5.57 9.17
C LEU A 136 -19.26 -5.81 7.72
N VAL A 137 -19.14 -4.73 6.96
CA VAL A 137 -18.82 -4.77 5.53
C VAL A 137 -17.33 -4.46 5.33
N ALA A 138 -16.63 -5.32 4.61
CA ALA A 138 -15.24 -5.12 4.24
C ALA A 138 -15.10 -3.94 3.28
N GLY A 139 -14.25 -2.97 3.63
CA GLY A 139 -13.81 -1.91 2.71
C GLY A 139 -12.73 -2.41 1.74
N GLU A 140 -12.33 -1.58 0.79
CA GLU A 140 -11.42 -1.95 -0.32
C GLU A 140 -10.09 -2.58 0.15
N ASN A 141 -9.55 -2.16 1.31
CA ASN A 141 -8.26 -2.62 1.85
C ASN A 141 -8.38 -3.40 3.17
N VAL A 142 -9.59 -3.83 3.55
CA VAL A 142 -9.84 -4.52 4.83
C VAL A 142 -10.45 -5.88 4.55
N THR A 143 -9.77 -6.96 4.96
CA THR A 143 -10.34 -8.30 4.99
C THR A 143 -11.00 -8.53 6.34
N LEU A 144 -12.26 -8.97 6.30
CA LEU A 144 -13.00 -9.45 7.46
C LEU A 144 -13.13 -10.97 7.36
N SER A 145 -12.56 -11.70 8.31
CA SER A 145 -12.62 -13.16 8.38
C SER A 145 -13.39 -13.61 9.62
N PRO A 146 -14.68 -13.96 9.50
CA PRO A 146 -15.47 -14.47 10.62
C PRO A 146 -15.11 -15.92 10.94
N ASP A 147 -15.12 -16.26 12.23
CA ASP A 147 -14.92 -17.59 12.78
C ASP A 147 -16.04 -17.88 13.79
N ALA A 148 -17.11 -18.50 13.28
CA ALA A 148 -18.32 -18.79 14.05
C ALA A 148 -18.15 -19.91 15.08
N LEU A 149 -17.09 -20.73 14.99
CA LEU A 149 -16.85 -21.82 15.95
C LEU A 149 -16.17 -21.30 17.22
N ASN A 150 -15.39 -20.23 17.08
CA ASN A 150 -14.61 -19.64 18.17
C ASN A 150 -15.12 -18.24 18.57
N ASP A 151 -16.31 -17.84 18.09
CA ASP A 151 -16.92 -16.52 18.31
C ASP A 151 -15.94 -15.35 18.06
N ARG A 152 -15.22 -15.40 16.93
CA ARG A 152 -14.14 -14.45 16.60
C ARG A 152 -14.33 -13.80 15.23
N LEU A 153 -13.94 -12.52 15.14
CA LEU A 153 -13.75 -11.81 13.88
C LEU A 153 -12.29 -11.37 13.77
N THR A 154 -11.62 -11.72 12.68
CA THR A 154 -10.29 -11.18 12.35
C THR A 154 -10.45 -10.05 11.34
N ILE A 155 -9.87 -8.90 11.67
CA ILE A 155 -9.78 -7.72 10.80
C ILE A 155 -8.33 -7.58 10.36
N ALA A 156 -8.07 -7.73 9.07
CA ALA A 156 -6.73 -7.63 8.49
C ALA A 156 -6.70 -6.56 7.40
N SER A 157 -5.55 -5.90 7.22
CA SER A 157 -5.30 -5.06 6.05
C SER A 157 -4.90 -5.97 4.88
N THR A 158 -5.67 -5.99 3.80
CA THR A 158 -5.47 -6.97 2.71
C THR A 158 -4.35 -6.56 1.77
N ASP A 159 -4.08 -5.26 1.64
CA ASP A 159 -3.03 -4.79 0.77
C ASP A 159 -2.53 -3.42 1.21
N THR A 160 -1.22 -3.34 1.42
CA THR A 160 -0.49 -2.09 1.61
C THR A 160 -0.02 -1.49 0.29
N THR A 161 -0.28 -2.15 -0.84
CA THR A 161 0.05 -1.63 -2.15
C THR A 161 -0.98 -0.59 -2.58
N TYR A 162 -0.82 0.62 -2.05
CA TYR A 162 -1.39 1.78 -2.71
C TYR A 162 -0.74 1.93 -4.08
N ASN A 163 -1.57 1.96 -5.11
CA ASN A 163 -1.14 2.46 -6.40
C ASN A 163 -0.67 3.90 -6.18
N VAL A 164 0.61 4.15 -6.42
CA VAL A 164 1.22 5.47 -6.62
C VAL A 164 1.76 6.15 -5.36
N VAL A 165 3.10 6.20 -5.26
CA VAL A 165 3.81 7.29 -4.58
C VAL A 165 3.40 8.60 -5.25
N SER A 166 2.48 9.36 -4.66
CA SER A 166 2.02 10.64 -5.22
C SER A 166 2.81 11.81 -4.63
N THR A 167 2.96 12.90 -5.38
CA THR A 167 3.59 14.14 -4.88
C THR A 167 2.71 14.89 -3.87
N THR A 168 1.46 14.47 -3.70
CA THR A 168 0.42 15.18 -2.91
C THR A 168 0.01 14.42 -1.66
N SER A 169 0.40 13.17 -1.50
CA SER A 169 0.08 12.33 -0.34
C SER A 169 1.13 11.25 -0.17
N ALA A 170 1.63 11.09 1.04
CA ALA A 170 2.55 10.02 1.40
C ALA A 170 1.85 8.66 1.25
N GLY A 171 2.45 7.76 0.44
CA GLY A 171 2.01 6.38 0.25
C GLY A 171 3.06 5.38 0.71
N LEU A 172 2.75 4.08 0.61
CA LEU A 172 3.72 3.02 0.86
C LEU A 172 4.53 2.75 -0.43
N ALA A 173 5.84 2.56 -0.30
CA ALA A 173 6.70 2.25 -1.44
C ALA A 173 6.61 0.76 -1.79
N PRO A 174 6.81 0.37 -3.07
CA PRO A 174 6.96 -1.02 -3.46
C PRO A 174 8.04 -1.70 -2.62
N ILE A 175 7.78 -2.94 -2.22
CA ILE A 175 8.77 -3.75 -1.50
C ILE A 175 10.07 -3.80 -2.32
N CYS A 176 11.22 -3.69 -1.64
CA CYS A 176 12.48 -3.89 -2.33
C CYS A 176 12.50 -5.31 -2.90
N ASP A 177 12.93 -5.47 -4.14
CA ASP A 177 13.12 -6.79 -4.76
C ASP A 177 14.35 -7.53 -4.20
N GLY A 178 14.92 -7.04 -3.08
CA GLY A 178 16.17 -7.51 -2.49
C GLY A 178 17.42 -6.94 -3.17
N SER A 179 17.29 -6.13 -4.23
CA SER A 179 18.42 -5.54 -4.93
C SER A 179 19.02 -4.37 -4.14
N THR A 180 20.35 -4.37 -4.03
CA THR A 180 21.15 -3.23 -3.53
C THR A 180 21.62 -2.30 -4.65
N THR A 181 21.30 -2.62 -5.91
CA THR A 181 21.81 -1.93 -7.11
C THR A 181 20.73 -1.20 -7.90
N LYS A 182 19.48 -1.21 -7.43
CA LYS A 182 18.36 -0.50 -8.06
C LYS A 182 17.89 0.65 -7.18
N PHE A 183 17.37 1.68 -7.82
CA PHE A 183 16.66 2.77 -7.16
C PHE A 183 15.20 2.78 -7.59
N LEU A 184 14.33 3.24 -6.70
CA LEU A 184 12.92 3.44 -7.01
C LEU A 184 12.76 4.75 -7.78
N ARG A 185 12.17 4.68 -8.97
CA ARG A 185 11.81 5.85 -9.77
C ARG A 185 10.49 6.46 -9.29
N ALA A 186 10.21 7.69 -9.72
CA ALA A 186 8.95 8.37 -9.39
C ALA A 186 7.70 7.65 -9.92
N ASP A 187 7.83 6.80 -10.94
CA ASP A 187 6.77 5.93 -11.45
C ASP A 187 6.58 4.64 -10.62
N ALA A 188 7.20 4.55 -9.45
CA ALA A 188 7.21 3.41 -8.55
C ALA A 188 7.80 2.12 -9.16
N THR A 189 8.69 2.23 -10.15
CA THR A 189 9.43 1.07 -10.69
C THR A 189 10.89 1.06 -10.26
N TRP A 190 11.43 -0.13 -9.98
CA TRP A 190 12.85 -0.32 -9.66
C TRP A 190 13.70 -0.29 -10.94
N SER A 191 14.70 0.61 -10.99
CA SER A 191 15.57 0.81 -12.15
C SER A 191 17.04 0.65 -11.81
N VAL A 192 17.82 0.13 -12.76
CA VAL A 192 19.29 0.07 -12.68
C VAL A 192 19.87 1.46 -13.04
N PRO A 193 20.75 2.05 -12.21
CA PRO A 193 21.13 3.45 -12.33
C PRO A 193 22.36 3.67 -13.20
N ILE A 194 22.35 3.58 -14.54
CA ILE A 194 23.52 3.84 -15.43
C ILE A 194 24.86 3.17 -14.92
N PRO A 195 25.94 3.03 -15.69
CA PRO A 195 27.24 2.64 -15.09
C PRO A 195 28.06 3.85 -14.62
N ILE A 196 28.75 3.74 -13.47
CA ILE A 196 29.81 4.71 -13.11
C ILE A 196 30.94 4.49 -14.11
N GLY A 197 31.55 5.57 -14.60
CA GLY A 197 32.54 5.54 -15.68
C GLY A 197 31.95 5.69 -17.09
N LEU A 198 30.63 5.75 -17.25
CA LEU A 198 30.02 6.06 -18.54
C LEU A 198 30.36 7.49 -18.97
N ILE A 199 30.83 7.65 -20.22
CA ILE A 199 31.17 8.93 -20.82
C ILE A 199 30.06 9.35 -21.79
N ALA A 200 29.62 10.60 -21.69
CA ALA A 200 28.62 11.20 -22.56
C ALA A 200 29.11 12.53 -23.14
N MET A 201 28.58 12.89 -24.31
CA MET A 201 28.76 14.22 -24.90
C MET A 201 27.77 15.20 -24.26
N TRP A 202 28.26 16.37 -23.86
CA TRP A 202 27.51 17.41 -23.16
C TRP A 202 27.59 18.73 -23.92
N SER A 203 26.43 19.26 -24.28
CA SER A 203 26.29 20.53 -25.00
C SER A 203 26.00 21.74 -24.10
N GLY A 204 25.74 21.51 -22.81
CA GLY A 204 25.54 22.58 -21.84
C GLY A 204 26.85 23.21 -21.36
N SER A 205 26.75 24.19 -20.46
CA SER A 205 27.93 24.81 -19.85
C SER A 205 28.72 23.80 -19.02
N ILE A 206 30.05 23.91 -19.05
CA ILE A 206 30.94 23.15 -18.16
C ILE A 206 30.76 23.51 -16.68
N THR A 207 30.20 24.69 -16.38
CA THR A 207 29.89 25.13 -15.02
C THR A 207 28.56 24.58 -14.50
N SER A 208 27.74 23.98 -15.37
CA SER A 208 26.42 23.44 -15.06
C SER A 208 26.35 21.93 -15.31
N ILE A 209 27.48 21.23 -15.18
CA ILE A 209 27.52 19.78 -15.27
C ILE A 209 26.66 19.20 -14.14
N PRO A 210 25.71 18.28 -14.41
CA PRO A 210 24.84 17.72 -13.40
C PRO A 210 25.60 17.02 -12.26
N THR A 211 25.05 17.08 -11.05
CA THR A 211 25.55 16.31 -9.90
C THR A 211 25.67 14.83 -10.25
N GLY A 212 26.76 14.19 -9.82
CA GLY A 212 27.08 12.80 -10.18
C GLY A 212 27.85 12.66 -11.49
N TRP A 213 28.11 13.77 -12.21
CA TRP A 213 28.96 13.81 -13.40
C TRP A 213 30.15 14.74 -13.21
N SER A 214 31.24 14.49 -13.95
CA SER A 214 32.43 15.34 -13.94
C SER A 214 32.99 15.53 -15.35
N LEU A 215 33.65 16.66 -15.59
CA LEU A 215 34.33 16.91 -16.88
C LEU A 215 35.48 15.92 -17.06
N CYS A 216 35.61 15.33 -18.25
CA CYS A 216 36.74 14.48 -18.61
C CYS A 216 38.01 15.31 -18.84
N ASN A 217 38.65 15.73 -17.75
CA ASN A 217 39.83 16.61 -17.74
C ASN A 217 41.04 16.00 -17.01
N GLY A 218 40.99 14.72 -16.64
CA GLY A 218 42.05 14.04 -15.89
C GLY A 218 41.90 14.13 -14.36
N THR A 219 40.91 14.85 -13.84
CA THR A 219 40.63 14.91 -12.40
C THR A 219 39.46 14.00 -12.02
N ASN A 220 39.26 13.76 -10.72
CA ASN A 220 38.17 12.92 -10.18
C ASN A 220 38.10 11.51 -10.80
N GLY A 221 39.26 10.95 -11.20
CA GLY A 221 39.34 9.64 -11.84
C GLY A 221 38.86 9.59 -13.29
N THR A 222 38.56 10.75 -13.90
CA THR A 222 38.18 10.84 -15.32
C THR A 222 39.40 10.79 -16.24
N PRO A 223 39.28 10.31 -17.50
CA PRO A 223 40.30 10.53 -18.52
C PRO A 223 40.34 12.01 -18.94
N ASP A 224 41.48 12.51 -19.44
CA ASP A 224 41.55 13.84 -20.04
C ASP A 224 41.23 13.78 -21.55
N LEU A 225 40.00 14.14 -21.91
CA LEU A 225 39.48 14.10 -23.28
C LEU A 225 39.37 15.49 -23.92
N ARG A 226 39.88 16.53 -23.26
CA ARG A 226 39.85 17.90 -23.81
C ARG A 226 40.69 17.98 -25.08
N ASN A 227 40.15 18.63 -26.12
CA ASN A 227 40.81 18.83 -27.40
C ASN A 227 41.22 17.52 -28.11
N ARG A 228 40.51 16.40 -27.84
CA ARG A 228 40.76 15.10 -28.47
C ARG A 228 39.60 14.69 -29.36
N PHE A 229 39.95 14.08 -30.48
CA PHE A 229 39.00 13.30 -31.27
C PHE A 229 38.99 11.86 -30.76
N LEU A 230 37.80 11.27 -30.62
CA LEU A 230 37.69 9.91 -30.10
C LEU A 230 37.95 8.88 -31.21
N VAL A 231 38.79 7.90 -30.88
CA VAL A 231 39.00 6.69 -31.66
C VAL A 231 38.50 5.50 -30.85
N CYS A 232 37.86 4.54 -31.52
CA CYS A 232 37.38 3.34 -30.86
C CYS A 232 38.59 2.51 -30.40
N ALA A 233 38.58 2.09 -29.12
CA ALA A 233 39.55 1.13 -28.64
C ALA A 233 39.27 -0.26 -29.23
N GLY A 234 40.31 -1.02 -29.52
CA GLY A 234 40.25 -2.33 -30.16
C GLY A 234 41.66 -2.89 -30.36
N ASP A 235 41.85 -3.73 -31.38
CA ASP A 235 43.13 -4.42 -31.62
C ASP A 235 44.32 -3.46 -31.84
N SER A 236 44.08 -2.32 -32.49
CA SER A 236 45.12 -1.33 -32.83
C SER A 236 45.32 -0.24 -31.76
N TYR A 237 44.30 0.01 -30.94
CA TYR A 237 44.30 1.12 -29.98
C TYR A 237 43.80 0.64 -28.63
N GLY A 238 44.68 0.61 -27.63
CA GLY A 238 44.29 0.33 -26.25
C GLY A 238 43.42 1.43 -25.65
N VAL A 239 42.63 1.10 -24.63
CA VAL A 239 41.85 2.09 -23.87
C VAL A 239 42.80 3.15 -23.29
N GLY A 240 42.50 4.42 -23.57
CA GLY A 240 43.32 5.55 -23.12
C GLY A 240 44.57 5.82 -23.98
N ALA A 241 44.81 5.07 -25.06
CA ALA A 241 45.84 5.41 -26.02
C ALA A 241 45.58 6.79 -26.65
N THR A 242 46.66 7.53 -26.93
CA THR A 242 46.56 8.88 -27.48
C THR A 242 47.54 9.07 -28.64
N GLY A 243 47.20 9.95 -29.57
CA GLY A 243 48.01 10.28 -30.74
C GLY A 243 47.33 11.35 -31.61
N GLY A 244 47.87 11.55 -32.81
CA GLY A 244 47.39 12.56 -33.76
C GLY A 244 48.00 13.94 -33.52
N GLU A 245 47.87 14.79 -34.54
CA GLU A 245 48.44 16.15 -34.57
C GLU A 245 47.38 17.13 -35.08
N ALA A 246 47.20 18.25 -34.36
CA ALA A 246 46.28 19.31 -34.80
C ALA A 246 46.86 20.13 -35.97
N THR A 247 48.18 20.28 -35.99
CA THR A 247 48.92 20.95 -37.06
C THR A 247 50.05 20.04 -37.49
N HIS A 248 50.17 19.79 -38.78
CA HIS A 248 51.21 18.94 -39.34
C HIS A 248 52.10 19.73 -40.31
N ALA A 249 53.41 19.68 -40.09
CA ALA A 249 54.40 20.28 -40.97
C ALA A 249 55.02 19.21 -41.85
N LEU A 250 54.83 19.35 -43.16
CA LEU A 250 55.36 18.39 -44.13
C LEU A 250 56.88 18.31 -44.05
N THR A 251 57.36 17.07 -43.93
CA THR A 251 58.78 16.74 -44.02
C THR A 251 59.21 16.58 -45.47
N PRO A 252 60.51 16.71 -45.79
CA PRO A 252 61.02 16.44 -47.13
C PRO A 252 60.67 15.05 -47.68
N SER A 253 60.48 14.05 -46.82
CA SER A 253 60.08 12.68 -47.20
C SER A 253 58.60 12.55 -47.60
N GLU A 254 57.74 13.46 -47.15
CA GLU A 254 56.31 13.44 -47.46
C GLU A 254 55.98 14.25 -48.72
N GLY A 255 56.92 15.05 -49.21
CA GLY A 255 56.80 15.81 -50.45
C GLY A 255 56.98 14.93 -51.70
N PRO A 256 56.26 15.20 -52.81
CA PRO A 256 56.56 14.57 -54.09
C PRO A 256 57.98 14.86 -54.56
N VAL A 257 58.62 13.87 -55.19
CA VAL A 257 59.90 14.06 -55.88
C VAL A 257 59.70 15.12 -56.97
N HIS A 258 60.50 16.18 -56.91
CA HIS A 258 60.50 17.26 -57.90
C HIS A 258 61.94 17.72 -58.17
N ALA A 259 62.14 18.38 -59.30
CA ALA A 259 63.44 18.90 -59.71
C ALA A 259 63.34 20.38 -60.08
N HIS A 260 64.37 21.14 -59.75
CA HIS A 260 64.55 22.51 -60.21
C HIS A 260 65.53 22.51 -61.38
N ALA A 261 65.10 23.05 -62.52
CA ALA A 261 65.99 23.27 -63.65
C ALA A 261 66.70 24.62 -63.47
N ALA A 262 68.02 24.62 -63.58
CA ALA A 262 68.81 25.84 -63.71
C ALA A 262 69.67 25.74 -64.97
N THR A 263 69.44 26.65 -65.91
CA THR A 263 70.20 26.73 -67.15
C THR A 263 71.16 27.91 -67.10
N ALA A 264 72.45 27.63 -67.27
CA ALA A 264 73.49 28.62 -67.46
C ALA A 264 74.06 28.49 -68.86
N TRP A 265 74.25 29.62 -69.54
CA TRP A 265 74.86 29.68 -70.86
C TRP A 265 76.09 30.57 -70.78
N THR A 266 77.22 30.07 -71.26
CA THR A 266 78.40 30.88 -71.59
C THR A 266 78.56 30.86 -73.10
N ASP A 267 78.74 32.03 -73.71
CA ASP A 267 79.18 32.10 -75.09
C ASP A 267 80.72 32.12 -75.13
N SER A 268 81.30 31.43 -76.11
CA SER A 268 82.69 31.65 -76.46
C SER A 268 82.73 32.92 -77.28
N GLN A 269 83.11 34.04 -76.66
CA GLN A 269 83.50 35.22 -77.43
C GLN A 269 84.82 34.86 -78.10
N GLY A 270 84.70 34.27 -79.28
CA GLY A 270 85.78 33.64 -80.02
C GLY A 270 86.98 34.57 -80.19
N ALA A 271 88.14 33.96 -80.34
CA ALA A 271 89.38 34.69 -80.53
C ALA A 271 89.28 35.56 -81.80
N HIS A 272 89.52 36.86 -81.65
CA HIS A 272 89.62 37.77 -82.78
C HIS A 272 91.01 38.42 -82.80
N ALA A 273 91.44 38.77 -84.01
CA ALA A 273 92.68 39.51 -84.26
C ALA A 273 92.35 40.72 -85.13
N HIS A 274 93.10 41.81 -84.94
CA HIS A 274 93.02 42.98 -85.80
C HIS A 274 94.15 42.92 -86.83
N SER A 275 93.82 43.24 -88.08
CA SER A 275 94.82 43.37 -89.14
C SER A 275 95.03 44.84 -89.45
N ILE A 276 96.30 45.25 -89.47
CA ILE A 276 96.67 46.54 -90.04
C ILE A 276 97.43 46.29 -91.34
N ASP A 277 97.27 47.26 -92.22
CA ASP A 277 97.66 47.15 -93.59
C ASP A 277 98.65 48.26 -93.91
N THR A 278 99.85 47.87 -94.32
CA THR A 278 100.97 48.80 -94.45
C THR A 278 101.54 48.74 -95.85
N MET A 279 101.46 49.87 -96.56
CA MET A 279 102.04 50.05 -97.88
C MET A 279 103.53 50.33 -97.78
N ARG A 280 104.36 49.43 -98.32
CA ARG A 280 105.82 49.60 -98.39
C ARG A 280 106.20 50.30 -99.69
N THR A 281 106.54 51.58 -99.63
CA THR A 281 107.09 52.32 -100.78
C THR A 281 108.62 52.09 -100.88
N PRO A 282 109.15 51.65 -102.03
CA PRO A 282 110.59 51.48 -102.21
C PRO A 282 111.24 52.82 -102.57
N SER A 283 111.53 53.66 -101.59
CA SER A 283 112.46 54.78 -101.78
C SER A 283 113.15 55.17 -100.48
N GLU A 284 114.45 54.93 -100.50
CA GLU A 284 115.57 55.34 -99.65
C GLU A 284 115.30 56.23 -98.43
N GLY A 285 115.73 55.73 -97.26
CA GLY A 285 116.29 56.60 -96.22
C GLY A 285 115.51 56.85 -94.93
N SER A 286 114.61 55.99 -94.47
CA SER A 286 114.00 56.17 -93.14
C SER A 286 113.98 54.93 -92.26
N SER A 287 114.56 55.09 -91.07
CA SER A 287 114.53 54.16 -89.94
C SER A 287 113.15 54.17 -89.29
N GLY A 288 112.29 53.24 -89.71
CA GLY A 288 111.01 52.95 -89.07
C GLY A 288 110.41 51.64 -89.60
N ALA A 289 110.11 50.71 -88.69
CA ALA A 289 109.48 49.40 -88.87
C ALA A 289 110.02 48.51 -90.01
N ARG A 290 111.11 47.77 -89.72
CA ARG A 290 111.57 46.64 -90.54
C ARG A 290 110.71 45.42 -90.26
N VAL A 291 109.84 45.04 -91.19
CA VAL A 291 109.18 43.72 -91.21
C VAL A 291 109.90 42.90 -92.28
N SER A 292 110.86 42.11 -91.82
CA SER A 292 111.74 41.29 -92.65
C SER A 292 111.47 39.82 -92.38
N ASN A 293 110.67 39.19 -93.23
CA ASN A 293 110.88 37.79 -93.60
C ASN A 293 111.14 37.78 -95.11
N THR A 294 112.33 38.24 -95.51
CA THR A 294 112.75 38.43 -96.91
C THR A 294 112.75 37.11 -97.69
N PRO A 295 112.60 37.12 -99.04
CA PRO A 295 112.91 38.24 -99.93
C PRO A 295 111.87 38.60 -101.03
N ARG A 296 111.62 39.92 -101.11
CA ARG A 296 111.47 40.75 -102.32
C ARG A 296 110.49 40.31 -103.41
N ASP A 297 109.20 40.36 -103.09
CA ASP A 297 108.17 40.64 -104.11
C ASP A 297 107.29 41.82 -103.67
N THR A 298 106.99 42.71 -104.62
CA THR A 298 106.19 43.91 -104.45
C THR A 298 104.71 43.55 -104.31
N GLY A 299 104.24 43.41 -103.08
CA GLY A 299 102.84 43.12 -102.78
C GLY A 299 102.46 43.56 -101.37
N TYR A 300 101.17 43.84 -101.19
CA TYR A 300 100.53 44.13 -99.92
C TYR A 300 100.82 43.02 -98.89
N VAL A 301 101.28 43.37 -97.68
CA VAL A 301 101.58 42.40 -96.62
C VAL A 301 100.68 42.67 -95.42
N ALA A 302 99.74 41.76 -95.15
CA ALA A 302 98.91 41.82 -93.96
C ALA A 302 99.74 41.43 -92.72
N ILE A 303 99.69 42.26 -91.66
CA ILE A 303 100.32 41.98 -90.36
C ILE A 303 99.20 41.92 -89.31
N ASN A 304 99.06 40.77 -88.67
CA ASN A 304 98.05 40.55 -87.65
C ASN A 304 98.64 40.79 -86.26
N THR A 305 97.88 41.44 -85.35
CA THR A 305 98.26 41.50 -83.93
C THR A 305 98.27 40.10 -83.31
N SER A 306 99.00 39.90 -82.20
CA SER A 306 98.89 38.65 -81.44
C SER A 306 97.45 38.45 -80.95
N VAL A 307 96.99 37.20 -81.00
CA VAL A 307 95.65 36.82 -80.55
C VAL A 307 95.66 36.84 -79.02
N SER A 308 94.83 37.66 -78.38
CA SER A 308 94.57 37.46 -76.95
C SER A 308 93.66 36.25 -76.83
N GLY A 309 94.15 35.20 -76.15
CA GLY A 309 93.46 33.92 -76.01
C GLY A 309 92.11 34.06 -75.31
N ALA A 310 91.26 33.04 -75.49
CA ALA A 310 89.91 33.00 -74.93
C ALA A 310 89.89 33.38 -73.45
N HIS A 311 88.96 34.27 -73.06
CA HIS A 311 88.68 34.61 -71.67
C HIS A 311 87.38 33.93 -71.23
N GLY A 312 87.28 33.57 -69.95
CA GLY A 312 86.10 32.90 -69.39
C GLY A 312 85.17 33.84 -68.65
N HIS A 313 83.89 33.48 -68.59
CA HIS A 313 82.88 34.11 -67.72
C HIS A 313 82.63 33.22 -66.51
N ASN A 314 82.65 33.80 -65.30
CA ASN A 314 82.22 33.10 -64.09
C ASN A 314 80.69 33.14 -64.01
N VAL A 315 80.02 32.00 -64.21
CA VAL A 315 78.57 31.89 -64.03
C VAL A 315 78.28 31.25 -62.68
N GLY A 316 77.70 32.01 -61.75
CA GLY A 316 77.16 31.50 -60.50
C GLY A 316 75.71 31.07 -60.68
N VAL A 317 75.41 29.80 -60.43
CA VAL A 317 74.04 29.27 -60.40
C VAL A 317 73.73 28.85 -58.97
N SER A 318 72.68 29.42 -58.38
CA SER A 318 72.18 29.04 -57.06
C SER A 318 70.71 28.62 -57.19
N VAL A 319 70.41 27.42 -56.72
CA VAL A 319 69.03 26.94 -56.53
C VAL A 319 68.79 26.92 -55.03
N GLN A 320 67.84 27.71 -54.57
CA GLN A 320 67.47 27.79 -53.16
C GLN A 320 66.51 26.67 -52.76
N ASN A 321 66.44 26.40 -51.47
CA ASN A 321 65.49 25.45 -50.90
C ASN A 321 64.04 25.86 -51.19
N ALA A 322 63.19 24.87 -51.48
CA ALA A 322 61.74 25.03 -51.54
C ALA A 322 61.08 24.57 -50.23
N GLY A 323 60.07 25.32 -49.78
CA GLY A 323 59.31 25.06 -48.55
C GLY A 323 59.71 25.97 -47.38
N ASN A 324 58.72 26.46 -46.63
CA ASN A 324 58.93 27.29 -45.43
C ASN A 324 58.71 26.52 -44.12
N GLY A 325 58.41 25.22 -44.20
CA GLY A 325 58.18 24.36 -43.04
C GLY A 325 56.96 24.73 -42.19
N VAL A 326 56.06 25.57 -42.71
CA VAL A 326 54.86 25.99 -41.97
C VAL A 326 53.84 24.87 -42.00
N GLY A 327 53.43 24.42 -40.82
CA GLY A 327 52.41 23.38 -40.70
C GLY A 327 51.03 23.88 -41.12
N HIS A 328 50.23 22.96 -41.67
CA HIS A 328 48.84 23.21 -42.01
C HIS A 328 47.90 22.65 -40.94
N GLU A 329 46.70 23.23 -40.87
CA GLU A 329 45.60 22.69 -40.06
C GLU A 329 45.27 21.27 -40.54
N ASN A 330 45.23 20.32 -39.61
CA ASN A 330 44.99 18.91 -39.88
C ASN A 330 43.65 18.41 -39.31
N ARG A 331 42.86 19.30 -38.70
CA ARG A 331 41.52 18.99 -38.20
C ARG A 331 40.46 19.19 -39.30
N PRO A 332 39.56 18.20 -39.50
CA PRO A 332 38.32 18.43 -40.23
C PRO A 332 37.45 19.51 -39.56
N PRO A 333 36.45 20.07 -40.26
CA PRO A 333 35.43 20.92 -39.65
C PRO A 333 34.83 20.23 -38.41
N TYR A 334 34.77 20.93 -37.28
CA TYR A 334 34.35 20.35 -36.00
C TYR A 334 33.34 21.22 -35.25
N PHE A 335 32.56 20.58 -34.38
CA PHE A 335 31.70 21.21 -33.40
C PHE A 335 32.12 20.74 -32.00
N ALA A 336 32.40 21.68 -31.10
CA ALA A 336 32.95 21.35 -29.79
C ALA A 336 31.85 21.06 -28.77
N LEU A 337 31.89 19.85 -28.20
CA LEU A 337 31.10 19.43 -27.04
C LEU A 337 32.05 19.06 -25.89
N ALA A 338 31.58 19.19 -24.66
CA ALA A 338 32.30 18.66 -23.52
C ALA A 338 32.10 17.14 -23.42
N TYR A 339 33.10 16.42 -22.96
CA TYR A 339 32.94 15.04 -22.52
C TYR A 339 32.80 15.03 -21.01
N ILE A 340 31.74 14.40 -20.50
CA ILE A 340 31.50 14.22 -19.07
C ILE A 340 31.41 12.75 -18.73
N MET A 341 31.90 12.37 -17.55
CA MET A 341 31.87 11.00 -17.05
C MET A 341 31.02 10.93 -15.79
N ARG A 342 30.20 9.90 -15.66
CA ARG A 342 29.44 9.64 -14.44
C ARG A 342 30.37 9.12 -13.34
N ILE A 343 30.36 9.79 -12.19
CA ILE A 343 31.23 9.50 -11.04
C ILE A 343 30.46 9.07 -9.78
N ALA A 344 29.14 9.26 -9.74
CA ALA A 344 28.26 8.81 -8.66
C ALA A 344 26.86 8.45 -9.17
#